data_AF-A0A8B9EG83-F1
#
_entry.id   AF-A0A8B9EG83-F1
#
_cell.length_a   1.000
_cell.length_b   1.000
_cell.length_c   1.000
_cell.angle_alpha   90.00
_cell.angle_beta   90.00
_cell.angle_gamma   90.00
#
_symmetry.space_group_name_H-M   'P 1'
#
loop_
_entity.id
_entity.type
_entity.pdbx_description
1 polymer ?
#
loop_
_entity_poly.entity_id
_entity_poly.type
_entity_poly.pdbx_seq_one_letter_code
_entity_poly.pdbx_strand_id
1 'polypeptide(L)'
;MAAPRPRPRRRRTVSWRRPLPRAGRAHFRSCAVRRRRRRPLGVAALGAPERSEEAFLELCTHLTEEHPEVIPFLSGRHQKASPDFLASAELRNILARCLARVRARHNKVYVYINELCTVLKAHTLRRKLPLASAPPAPTPTPPPDAPQSAPEPGTAAPRPPTGSKRQIRYLENLLRVYTGEIRRLQERELDLAELDSEDSSYLQESRLKRKMMRIFQRLCELKQCSSLTGRVIEQRIAYRGTRYPEVNRRIERFINRPEAFPDYTDILKVIQKASARHSLGLARRQMESMAQDAFREVGNRLQERRHLDLVYNFGSHLTDQYRPGTDPALVDPELAKRLRKNRTVALTRLDGVIAHYAQLQDESEEEERGRKRAARQQAAPGPTGGSP
;
A
#
# COMPACT_ATOMS: atom_id res chain seq x y z
N MET A 1 -65.57 6.07 18.96
CA MET A 1 -65.03 4.79 18.45
C MET A 1 -63.62 5.02 17.95
N ALA A 2 -62.61 4.59 18.69
CA ALA A 2 -61.21 4.65 18.30
C ALA A 2 -60.52 3.35 18.74
N ALA A 3 -59.99 2.60 17.78
CA ALA A 3 -59.40 1.28 17.98
C ALA A 3 -58.01 1.37 18.66
N PRO A 4 -57.65 0.41 19.55
CA PRO A 4 -56.37 0.44 20.26
C PRO A 4 -55.22 -0.09 19.39
N ARG A 5 -54.07 0.62 19.42
CA ARG A 5 -52.83 0.24 18.72
C ARG A 5 -52.11 -0.94 19.42
N PRO A 6 -51.50 -1.88 18.67
CA PRO A 6 -50.87 -3.08 19.23
C PRO A 6 -49.46 -2.82 19.77
N ARG A 7 -49.12 -3.51 20.87
CA ARG A 7 -47.79 -3.49 21.54
C ARG A 7 -46.71 -4.20 20.71
N PRO A 8 -45.44 -3.73 20.73
CA PRO A 8 -44.36 -4.38 20.00
C PRO A 8 -43.83 -5.66 20.69
N ARG A 9 -43.68 -6.72 19.90
CA ARG A 9 -43.15 -8.04 20.29
C ARG A 9 -41.65 -7.97 20.63
N ARG A 10 -41.28 -8.54 21.78
CA ARG A 10 -39.89 -8.79 22.21
C ARG A 10 -39.17 -9.71 21.21
N ARG A 11 -38.09 -9.24 20.59
CA ARG A 11 -37.15 -10.10 19.84
C ARG A 11 -36.16 -10.75 20.81
N ARG A 12 -36.16 -12.09 20.80
CA ARG A 12 -35.22 -12.95 21.54
C ARG A 12 -33.81 -12.79 20.95
N THR A 13 -32.84 -12.43 21.79
CA THR A 13 -31.41 -12.47 21.50
C THR A 13 -30.90 -13.90 21.62
N VAL A 14 -30.35 -14.46 20.55
CA VAL A 14 -29.66 -15.75 20.55
C VAL A 14 -28.26 -15.55 21.15
N SER A 15 -27.99 -16.20 22.27
CA SER A 15 -26.71 -16.17 22.96
C SER A 15 -25.78 -17.24 22.38
N TRP A 16 -24.64 -16.83 21.81
CA TRP A 16 -23.54 -17.75 21.52
C TRP A 16 -22.52 -17.65 22.66
N ARG A 17 -22.68 -18.52 23.67
CA ARG A 17 -21.62 -18.81 24.65
C ARG A 17 -20.95 -20.12 24.24
N ARG A 18 -19.66 -20.07 23.91
CA ARG A 18 -18.75 -21.21 24.05
C ARG A 18 -17.46 -20.76 24.75
N PRO A 19 -16.87 -21.55 25.66
CA PRO A 19 -15.71 -21.15 26.45
C PRO A 19 -14.38 -21.47 25.73
N LEU A 20 -13.41 -20.56 25.86
CA LEU A 20 -12.02 -20.77 25.43
C LEU A 20 -11.21 -21.50 26.54
N PRO A 21 -10.38 -22.51 26.22
CA PRO A 21 -9.47 -23.12 27.18
C PRO A 21 -8.18 -22.30 27.36
N ARG A 22 -7.66 -22.33 28.60
CA ARG A 22 -6.39 -21.72 29.03
C ARG A 22 -5.20 -22.37 28.31
N ALA A 23 -4.29 -21.58 27.76
CA ALA A 23 -2.99 -22.03 27.28
C ALA A 23 -1.86 -21.41 28.11
N GLY A 24 -0.96 -22.28 28.60
CA GLY A 24 0.15 -21.97 29.48
C GLY A 24 1.34 -21.29 28.80
N ARG A 25 2.19 -20.73 29.65
CA ARG A 25 3.46 -20.07 29.32
C ARG A 25 4.46 -21.06 28.70
N ALA A 26 5.14 -20.65 27.64
CA ALA A 26 6.38 -21.27 27.19
C ALA A 26 7.41 -20.18 26.81
N HIS A 27 8.63 -20.37 27.29
CA HIS A 27 9.79 -19.47 27.16
C HIS A 27 10.30 -19.38 25.71
N PHE A 28 10.66 -18.16 25.29
CA PHE A 28 11.43 -17.90 24.08
C PHE A 28 12.93 -18.07 24.40
N ARG A 29 13.59 -19.05 23.79
CA ARG A 29 15.05 -19.11 23.67
C ARG A 29 15.46 -18.68 22.26
N SER A 30 16.37 -17.70 22.21
CA SER A 30 17.03 -17.18 21.02
C SER A 30 17.95 -18.24 20.42
N CYS A 31 17.86 -18.47 19.11
CA CYS A 31 18.84 -19.26 18.35
C CYS A 31 19.33 -18.45 17.14
N ALA A 32 20.61 -18.10 17.19
CA ALA A 32 21.34 -17.38 16.16
C ALA A 32 21.58 -18.27 14.92
N VAL A 33 21.27 -17.74 13.74
CA VAL A 33 21.58 -18.40 12.46
C VAL A 33 23.00 -18.03 12.02
N ARG A 34 23.92 -18.99 12.10
CA ARG A 34 25.28 -18.92 11.55
C ARG A 34 25.23 -18.96 10.02
N ARG A 35 25.80 -17.96 9.36
CA ARG A 35 26.10 -17.96 7.92
C ARG A 35 27.22 -18.95 7.62
N ARG A 36 26.93 -20.04 6.90
CA ARG A 36 27.97 -20.90 6.29
C ARG A 36 28.30 -20.37 4.89
N ARG A 37 29.53 -19.87 4.70
CA ARG A 37 30.15 -19.65 3.39
C ARG A 37 30.39 -21.02 2.74
N ARG A 38 29.92 -21.24 1.51
CA ARG A 38 30.37 -22.35 0.64
C ARG A 38 31.23 -21.78 -0.49
N ARG A 39 32.37 -22.43 -0.72
CA ARG A 39 33.37 -22.13 -1.76
C ARG A 39 32.80 -22.30 -3.17
N PRO A 40 33.28 -21.56 -4.19
CA PRO A 40 32.87 -21.75 -5.57
C PRO A 40 33.51 -23.01 -6.16
N LEU A 41 32.71 -23.80 -6.88
CA LEU A 41 33.17 -24.92 -7.70
C LEU A 41 33.58 -24.38 -9.08
N GLY A 42 34.66 -24.96 -9.62
CA GLY A 42 35.39 -24.51 -10.80
C GLY A 42 34.58 -24.48 -12.09
N VAL A 43 34.94 -23.50 -12.91
CA VAL A 43 34.43 -23.26 -14.25
C VAL A 43 35.10 -24.24 -15.21
N ALA A 44 34.35 -25.22 -15.70
CA ALA A 44 34.72 -26.00 -16.88
C ALA A 44 34.23 -25.25 -18.13
N ALA A 45 35.12 -25.11 -19.10
CA ALA A 45 34.95 -24.36 -20.33
C ALA A 45 33.76 -24.84 -21.17
N LEU A 46 32.81 -23.94 -21.42
CA LEU A 46 31.84 -24.04 -22.52
C LEU A 46 31.88 -22.71 -23.27
N GLY A 47 31.93 -22.82 -24.60
CA GLY A 47 32.38 -21.81 -25.55
C GLY A 47 31.52 -20.55 -25.67
N ALA A 48 31.84 -19.78 -26.72
CA ALA A 48 31.39 -18.43 -27.05
C ALA A 48 29.95 -18.05 -26.63
N PRO A 49 29.70 -16.78 -26.24
CA PRO A 49 28.43 -16.30 -25.68
C PRO A 49 27.20 -16.69 -26.50
N GLU A 50 27.31 -16.67 -27.84
CA GLU A 50 26.20 -16.93 -28.75
C GLU A 50 25.64 -18.37 -28.65
N ARG A 51 26.49 -19.37 -28.41
CA ARG A 51 26.05 -20.78 -28.34
C ARG A 51 25.19 -21.12 -27.12
N SER A 52 25.35 -20.37 -26.02
CA SER A 52 24.56 -20.60 -24.80
C SER A 52 23.17 -19.95 -24.85
N GLU A 53 23.00 -18.95 -25.71
CA GLU A 53 21.75 -18.20 -25.89
C GLU A 53 20.84 -18.91 -26.89
N GLU A 54 21.39 -19.34 -28.03
CA GLU A 54 20.66 -20.17 -29.01
C GLU A 54 20.12 -21.44 -28.37
N ALA A 55 20.96 -22.15 -27.60
CA ALA A 55 20.54 -23.35 -26.87
C ALA A 55 19.47 -23.11 -25.79
N PHE A 56 19.36 -21.89 -25.26
CA PHE A 56 18.30 -21.51 -24.32
C PHE A 56 17.02 -21.12 -25.04
N LEU A 57 17.11 -20.39 -26.15
CA LEU A 57 15.96 -20.00 -26.97
C LEU A 57 15.32 -21.22 -27.64
N GLU A 58 16.11 -22.16 -28.16
CA GLU A 58 15.61 -23.44 -28.70
C GLU A 58 14.87 -24.24 -27.61
N LEU A 59 15.48 -24.39 -26.43
CA LEU A 59 14.88 -25.13 -25.32
C LEU A 59 13.59 -24.45 -24.79
N CYS A 60 13.56 -23.12 -24.77
CA CYS A 60 12.35 -22.39 -24.39
C CYS A 60 11.27 -22.53 -25.45
N THR A 61 11.61 -22.50 -26.74
CA THR A 61 10.65 -22.66 -27.85
C THR A 61 9.89 -23.99 -27.76
N HIS A 62 10.59 -25.10 -27.47
CA HIS A 62 9.97 -26.41 -27.26
C HIS A 62 9.14 -26.53 -25.97
N LEU A 63 9.41 -25.70 -24.95
CA LEU A 63 8.72 -25.76 -23.65
C LEU A 63 7.61 -24.71 -23.49
N THR A 64 7.48 -23.77 -24.44
CA THR A 64 6.47 -22.70 -24.46
C THR A 64 5.57 -22.78 -25.68
N GLU A 65 5.27 -23.99 -26.19
CA GLU A 65 4.36 -24.20 -27.33
C GLU A 65 2.96 -23.59 -27.11
N GLU A 66 2.47 -23.59 -25.86
CA GLU A 66 1.19 -22.99 -25.45
C GLU A 66 1.18 -21.44 -25.52
N HIS A 67 2.35 -20.79 -25.48
CA HIS A 67 2.49 -19.33 -25.47
C HIS A 67 3.68 -18.86 -26.32
N PRO A 68 3.56 -18.84 -27.66
CA PRO A 68 4.65 -18.47 -28.57
C PRO A 68 5.07 -16.99 -28.46
N GLU A 69 4.23 -16.13 -27.87
CA GLU A 69 4.48 -14.70 -27.66
C GLU A 69 5.64 -14.40 -26.68
N VAL A 70 6.03 -15.38 -25.87
CA VAL A 70 7.08 -15.22 -24.86
C VAL A 70 8.47 -15.09 -25.49
N ILE A 71 8.70 -15.73 -26.65
CA ILE A 71 9.98 -15.69 -27.37
C ILE A 71 10.29 -14.30 -27.95
N PRO A 72 9.39 -13.64 -28.71
CA PRO A 72 9.62 -12.27 -29.18
C PRO A 72 9.70 -11.27 -28.01
N PHE A 73 8.97 -11.50 -26.91
CA PHE A 73 9.08 -10.67 -25.71
C PHE A 73 10.48 -10.77 -25.07
N LEU A 74 11.03 -11.98 -24.95
CA LEU A 74 12.36 -12.21 -24.38
C LEU A 74 13.47 -11.66 -25.29
N SER A 75 13.36 -11.88 -26.61
CA SER A 75 14.27 -11.32 -27.60
C SER A 75 14.27 -9.79 -27.59
N GLY A 76 13.09 -9.17 -27.56
CA GLY A 76 12.96 -7.71 -27.46
C GLY A 76 13.49 -7.11 -26.15
N ARG A 77 13.54 -7.89 -25.06
CA ARG A 77 14.18 -7.48 -23.79
C ARG A 77 15.70 -7.61 -23.84
N HIS A 78 16.20 -8.67 -24.49
CA HIS A 78 17.63 -8.89 -24.69
C HIS A 78 18.25 -7.79 -25.57
N GLN A 79 17.61 -7.42 -26.69
CA GLN A 79 18.06 -6.31 -27.55
C GLN A 79 18.13 -4.96 -26.85
N LYS A 80 17.36 -4.77 -25.76
CA LYS A 80 17.33 -3.52 -24.97
C LYS A 80 18.32 -3.52 -23.79
N ALA A 81 19.00 -4.64 -23.52
CA ALA A 81 19.99 -4.75 -22.46
C ALA A 81 21.30 -4.05 -22.87
N SER A 82 22.10 -3.62 -21.89
CA SER A 82 23.37 -2.94 -22.18
C SER A 82 24.37 -3.89 -22.83
N PRO A 83 25.15 -3.44 -23.84
CA PRO A 83 26.13 -4.28 -24.52
C PRO A 83 27.21 -4.82 -23.57
N ASP A 84 27.59 -4.04 -22.55
CA ASP A 84 28.54 -4.46 -21.51
C ASP A 84 28.00 -5.63 -20.66
N PHE A 85 26.69 -5.64 -20.41
CA PHE A 85 26.04 -6.72 -19.66
C PHE A 85 25.88 -7.98 -20.52
N LEU A 86 25.55 -7.81 -21.80
CA LEU A 86 25.46 -8.92 -22.76
C LEU A 86 26.82 -9.64 -22.94
N ALA A 87 27.93 -8.89 -22.93
CA ALA A 87 29.28 -9.46 -22.97
C ALA A 87 29.77 -10.03 -21.62
N SER A 88 29.02 -9.84 -20.53
CA SER A 88 29.47 -10.15 -19.18
C SER A 88 29.44 -11.65 -18.86
N ALA A 89 30.36 -12.09 -17.99
CA ALA A 89 30.31 -13.43 -17.40
C ALA A 89 29.09 -13.63 -16.48
N GLU A 90 28.45 -12.55 -16.04
CA GLU A 90 27.27 -12.58 -15.18
C GLU A 90 26.06 -13.14 -15.93
N LEU A 91 25.77 -12.64 -17.13
CA LEU A 91 24.70 -13.15 -17.98
C LEU A 91 24.90 -14.63 -18.32
N ARG A 92 26.13 -15.03 -18.69
CA ARG A 92 26.46 -16.44 -18.98
C ARG A 92 26.18 -17.36 -17.80
N ASN A 93 26.53 -16.95 -16.58
CA ASN A 93 26.27 -17.73 -15.37
C ASN A 93 24.77 -17.83 -15.04
N ILE A 94 24.00 -16.80 -15.35
CA ILE A 94 22.55 -16.78 -15.14
C ILE A 94 21.86 -17.68 -16.17
N LEU A 95 22.23 -17.58 -17.44
CA LEU A 95 21.73 -18.45 -18.52
C LEU A 95 22.06 -19.92 -18.26
N ALA A 96 23.30 -20.25 -17.88
CA ALA A 96 23.70 -21.61 -17.53
C ALA A 96 22.87 -22.18 -16.36
N ARG A 97 22.57 -21.35 -15.37
CA ARG A 97 21.73 -21.73 -14.22
C ARG A 97 20.26 -21.91 -14.60
N CYS A 98 19.71 -21.03 -15.43
CA CYS A 98 18.36 -21.16 -15.94
C CYS A 98 18.21 -22.41 -16.81
N LEU A 99 19.16 -22.67 -17.72
CA LEU A 99 19.24 -23.89 -18.53
C LEU A 99 19.24 -25.16 -17.68
N ALA A 100 20.10 -25.24 -16.66
CA ALA A 100 20.16 -26.40 -15.76
C ALA A 100 18.85 -26.61 -14.98
N ARG A 101 18.20 -25.52 -14.55
CA ARG A 101 16.92 -25.58 -13.80
C ARG A 101 15.74 -25.94 -14.67
N VAL A 102 15.69 -25.45 -15.90
CA VAL A 102 14.66 -25.77 -16.90
C VAL A 102 14.73 -27.26 -17.24
N ARG A 103 15.94 -27.79 -17.50
CA ARG A 103 16.16 -29.23 -17.77
C ARG A 103 15.76 -30.12 -16.59
N ALA A 104 15.96 -29.66 -15.35
CA ALA A 104 15.59 -30.42 -14.15
C ALA A 104 14.09 -30.33 -13.79
N ARG A 105 13.43 -29.20 -14.10
CA ARG A 105 12.03 -28.92 -13.71
C ARG A 105 11.31 -28.08 -14.77
N HIS A 106 10.72 -28.74 -15.76
CA HIS A 106 9.98 -28.11 -16.86
C HIS A 106 8.68 -27.41 -16.41
N ASN A 107 8.07 -27.83 -15.29
CA ASN A 107 6.83 -27.22 -14.77
C ASN A 107 6.98 -25.79 -14.22
N LYS A 108 8.21 -25.25 -14.14
CA LYS A 108 8.50 -23.89 -13.66
C LYS A 108 9.20 -23.01 -14.69
N VAL A 109 9.12 -23.39 -15.98
CA VAL A 109 9.77 -22.66 -17.10
C VAL A 109 9.45 -21.16 -17.06
N TYR A 110 8.18 -20.77 -16.88
CA TYR A 110 7.79 -19.35 -16.81
C TYR A 110 8.41 -18.58 -15.63
N VAL A 111 8.71 -19.24 -14.51
CA VAL A 111 9.39 -18.61 -13.36
C VAL A 111 10.84 -18.29 -13.74
N TYR A 112 11.51 -19.19 -14.44
CA TYR A 112 12.90 -19.01 -14.89
C TYR A 112 12.99 -17.99 -16.04
N ILE A 113 12.01 -17.97 -16.93
CA ILE A 113 11.85 -16.93 -17.95
C ILE A 113 11.65 -15.56 -17.29
N ASN A 114 10.80 -15.46 -16.26
CA ASN A 114 10.59 -14.21 -15.53
C ASN A 114 11.84 -13.77 -14.73
N GLU A 115 12.59 -14.71 -14.14
CA GLU A 115 13.88 -14.45 -13.48
C GLU A 115 14.86 -13.81 -14.48
N LEU A 116 14.98 -14.38 -15.69
CA LEU A 116 15.82 -13.85 -16.76
C LEU A 116 15.32 -12.48 -17.27
N CYS A 117 14.01 -12.32 -17.50
CA CYS A 117 13.41 -11.05 -17.91
C CYS A 117 13.66 -9.94 -16.89
N THR A 118 13.60 -10.26 -15.60
CA THR A 118 13.85 -9.31 -14.51
C THR A 118 15.31 -8.85 -14.49
N VAL A 119 16.25 -9.78 -14.71
CA VAL A 119 17.67 -9.48 -14.81
C VAL A 119 17.95 -8.62 -16.05
N LEU A 120 17.44 -9.00 -17.22
CA LEU A 120 17.58 -8.20 -18.44
C LEU A 120 17.00 -6.78 -18.24
N LYS A 121 15.84 -6.66 -17.58
CA LYS A 121 15.22 -5.36 -17.24
C LYS A 121 16.11 -4.52 -16.32
N ALA A 122 16.79 -5.13 -15.34
CA ALA A 122 17.69 -4.43 -14.43
C ALA A 122 18.94 -3.86 -15.11
N HIS A 123 19.39 -4.52 -16.19
CA HIS A 123 20.55 -4.11 -16.99
C HIS A 123 20.18 -3.44 -18.32
N THR A 124 18.93 -3.00 -18.49
CA THR A 124 18.56 -2.10 -19.59
C THR A 124 19.09 -0.70 -19.32
N LEU A 125 19.72 -0.08 -20.31
CA LEU A 125 20.10 1.33 -20.23
C LEU A 125 18.83 2.17 -20.11
N ARG A 126 18.47 2.56 -18.88
CA ARG A 126 17.56 3.68 -18.63
C ARG A 126 18.22 4.89 -19.26
N ARG A 127 17.79 5.27 -20.46
CA ARG A 127 18.18 6.49 -21.16
C ARG A 127 17.84 7.68 -20.24
N LYS A 128 18.75 8.03 -19.34
CA LYS A 128 18.71 9.27 -18.57
C LYS A 128 19.03 10.36 -19.57
N LEU A 129 18.03 11.19 -19.88
CA LEU A 129 18.26 12.44 -20.58
C LEU A 129 19.29 13.24 -19.75
N PRO A 130 20.44 13.66 -20.30
CA PRO A 130 21.44 14.37 -19.53
C PRO A 130 20.92 15.77 -19.21
N LEU A 131 20.76 16.05 -17.91
CA LEU A 131 20.54 17.40 -17.40
C LEU A 131 21.94 18.05 -17.23
N ALA A 132 22.20 19.13 -17.96
CA ALA A 132 23.44 19.88 -17.89
C ALA A 132 23.69 20.38 -16.45
N SER A 133 24.88 20.10 -15.92
CA SER A 133 25.36 20.61 -14.64
C SER A 133 25.76 22.08 -14.77
N ALA A 134 25.18 22.95 -13.96
CA ALA A 134 25.61 24.34 -13.83
C ALA A 134 26.91 24.45 -13.00
N PRO A 135 27.81 25.40 -13.32
CA PRO A 135 29.10 25.56 -12.64
C PRO A 135 28.96 26.21 -11.24
N PRO A 136 29.92 25.98 -10.33
CA PRO A 136 29.89 26.51 -8.96
C PRO A 136 30.30 28.00 -8.92
N ALA A 137 29.57 28.78 -8.11
CA ALA A 137 29.88 30.18 -7.82
C ALA A 137 30.98 30.32 -6.73
N PRO A 138 31.78 31.40 -6.75
CA PRO A 138 32.93 31.58 -5.86
C PRO A 138 32.53 32.10 -4.47
N THR A 139 33.34 31.71 -3.48
CA THR A 139 33.35 32.18 -2.09
C THR A 139 33.79 33.64 -1.97
N PRO A 140 33.18 34.46 -1.08
CA PRO A 140 33.80 35.69 -0.59
C PRO A 140 34.33 35.57 0.85
N THR A 141 35.54 36.09 1.03
CA THR A 141 36.25 36.38 2.28
C THR A 141 35.65 37.59 3.04
N PRO A 142 35.95 37.78 4.34
CA PRO A 142 35.26 38.73 5.22
C PRO A 142 35.89 40.14 5.22
N PRO A 143 35.13 41.21 5.54
CA PRO A 143 35.69 42.53 5.87
C PRO A 143 35.81 42.78 7.40
N PRO A 144 36.70 43.70 7.82
CA PRO A 144 36.94 44.04 9.22
C PRO A 144 36.10 45.24 9.74
N ASP A 145 35.99 45.25 11.07
CA ASP A 145 35.75 46.30 12.08
C ASP A 145 35.03 47.63 11.76
N ALA A 146 34.11 47.96 12.67
CA ALA A 146 33.33 49.19 12.81
C ALA A 146 34.15 50.38 13.38
N PRO A 147 33.62 51.63 13.47
CA PRO A 147 32.65 51.96 14.52
C PRO A 147 31.59 53.08 14.23
N GLN A 148 30.45 52.92 14.92
CA GLN A 148 29.60 53.91 15.64
C GLN A 148 29.00 55.15 14.95
N SER A 149 27.66 55.25 14.98
CA SER A 149 26.87 56.36 15.60
C SER A 149 25.35 56.04 15.59
N ALA A 150 24.65 56.43 16.66
CA ALA A 150 23.21 56.23 16.94
C ALA A 150 22.44 57.58 16.85
N PRO A 151 21.13 57.72 17.21
CA PRO A 151 19.92 56.89 17.10
C PRO A 151 18.76 57.66 16.39
N GLU A 152 17.50 57.15 16.48
CA GLU A 152 16.15 57.78 16.26
C GLU A 152 15.26 57.10 15.17
N PRO A 153 13.91 57.09 15.27
CA PRO A 153 13.19 55.86 15.60
C PRO A 153 12.09 55.47 14.60
N GLY A 154 11.63 54.22 14.71
CA GLY A 154 10.29 53.80 14.29
C GLY A 154 10.15 53.37 12.83
N THR A 155 10.15 52.07 12.59
CA THR A 155 9.15 51.40 11.71
C THR A 155 9.28 49.88 11.78
N ALA A 156 8.14 49.24 12.02
CA ALA A 156 7.74 47.87 11.71
C ALA A 156 8.81 46.75 11.72
N ALA A 157 8.58 45.76 12.59
CA ALA A 157 9.25 44.46 12.58
C ALA A 157 9.47 43.91 11.14
N PRO A 158 10.68 43.40 10.82
CA PRO A 158 10.97 42.87 9.50
C PRO A 158 10.17 41.58 9.31
N ARG A 159 9.19 41.61 8.40
CA ARG A 159 8.58 40.38 7.89
C ARG A 159 9.70 39.56 7.23
N PRO A 160 9.84 38.27 7.54
CA PRO A 160 10.86 37.44 6.92
C PRO A 160 10.69 37.45 5.39
N PRO A 161 11.78 37.33 4.62
CA PRO A 161 11.75 37.51 3.17
C PRO A 161 10.81 36.48 2.52
N THR A 162 9.67 36.95 2.02
CA THR A 162 8.77 36.16 1.18
C THR A 162 9.52 35.73 -0.08
N GLY A 163 9.33 34.48 -0.54
CA GLY A 163 9.99 33.97 -1.73
C GLY A 163 9.82 34.87 -2.96
N SER A 164 10.76 34.81 -3.91
CA SER A 164 10.76 35.67 -5.09
C SER A 164 9.39 35.68 -5.79
N LYS A 165 8.75 36.85 -5.86
CA LYS A 165 7.42 37.03 -6.47
C LYS A 165 7.34 36.48 -7.90
N ARG A 166 8.45 36.56 -8.65
CA ARG A 166 8.57 36.00 -10.01
C ARG A 166 8.51 34.47 -10.01
N GLN A 167 9.18 33.84 -9.06
CA GLN A 167 9.17 32.38 -8.90
C GLN A 167 7.78 31.87 -8.50
N ILE A 168 7.09 32.59 -7.60
CA ILE A 168 5.73 32.26 -7.20
C ILE A 168 4.78 32.30 -8.42
N ARG A 169 4.81 33.38 -9.19
CA ARG A 169 3.98 33.50 -10.42
C ARG A 169 4.28 32.40 -11.44
N TYR A 170 5.56 32.05 -11.61
CA TYR A 170 5.95 30.96 -12.51
C TYR A 170 5.37 29.61 -12.07
N LEU A 171 5.49 29.28 -10.78
CA LEU A 171 4.97 28.02 -10.24
C LEU A 171 3.43 27.98 -10.26
N GLU A 172 2.75 29.10 -10.04
CA GLU A 172 1.29 29.20 -10.18
C GLU A 172 0.83 28.99 -11.63
N ASN A 173 1.55 29.57 -12.60
CA ASN A 173 1.26 29.34 -14.02
C ASN A 173 1.52 27.88 -14.40
N LEU A 174 2.62 27.29 -13.92
CA LEU A 174 2.92 25.88 -14.16
C LEU A 174 1.84 24.95 -13.57
N LEU A 175 1.31 25.29 -12.40
CA LEU A 175 0.19 24.57 -11.80
C LEU A 175 -1.05 24.61 -12.71
N ARG A 176 -1.38 25.77 -13.27
CA ARG A 176 -2.49 25.94 -14.22
C ARG A 176 -2.31 25.09 -15.48
N VAL A 177 -1.10 25.08 -16.05
CA VAL A 177 -0.77 24.24 -17.21
C VAL A 177 -0.96 22.76 -16.89
N TYR A 178 -0.48 22.30 -15.73
CA TYR A 178 -0.67 20.91 -15.30
C TYR A 178 -2.13 20.56 -15.03
N THR A 179 -2.92 21.47 -14.47
CA THR A 179 -4.37 21.28 -14.32
C THR A 179 -5.06 21.12 -15.67
N GLY A 180 -4.71 21.95 -16.66
CA GLY A 180 -5.26 21.83 -18.02
C GLY A 180 -4.92 20.49 -18.67
N GLU A 181 -3.67 20.05 -18.57
CA GLU A 181 -3.24 18.77 -19.14
C GLU A 181 -3.87 17.57 -18.41
N ILE A 182 -4.03 17.63 -17.09
CA ILE A 182 -4.75 16.60 -16.33
C ILE A 182 -6.20 16.47 -16.81
N ARG A 183 -6.90 17.59 -17.02
CA ARG A 183 -8.28 17.55 -17.53
C ARG A 183 -8.36 16.90 -18.91
N ARG A 184 -7.43 17.26 -19.80
CA ARG A 184 -7.33 16.67 -21.15
C ARG A 184 -7.08 15.16 -21.09
N LEU A 185 -6.21 14.70 -20.19
CA LEU A 185 -5.94 13.27 -20.02
C LEU A 185 -7.12 12.52 -19.41
N GLN A 186 -7.89 13.16 -18.53
CA GLN A 186 -9.10 12.57 -17.92
C GLN A 186 -10.26 12.39 -18.91
N GLU A 187 -10.32 13.22 -19.96
CA GLU A 187 -11.33 13.13 -21.02
C GLU A 187 -10.98 12.10 -22.11
N ARG A 188 -9.72 11.63 -22.15
CA ARG A 188 -9.30 10.64 -23.14
C ARG A 188 -9.83 9.26 -22.78
N GLU A 189 -10.53 8.64 -23.73
CA GLU A 189 -10.96 7.25 -23.64
C GLU A 189 -9.76 6.30 -23.82
N LEU A 190 -9.72 5.19 -23.08
CA LEU A 190 -8.68 4.17 -23.19
C LEU A 190 -9.27 2.90 -23.81
N ASP A 191 -8.57 2.37 -24.81
CA ASP A 191 -8.85 1.04 -25.35
C ASP A 191 -8.12 -0.07 -24.57
N LEU A 192 -8.42 -1.34 -24.86
CA LEU A 192 -7.84 -2.47 -24.15
C LEU A 192 -6.32 -2.58 -24.30
N ALA A 193 -5.74 -2.12 -25.43
CA ALA A 193 -4.30 -2.15 -25.65
C ALA A 193 -3.61 -1.03 -24.86
N GLU A 194 -4.22 0.16 -24.78
CA GLU A 194 -3.76 1.28 -23.98
C GLU A 194 -3.84 0.96 -22.48
N LEU A 195 -4.82 0.17 -22.01
CA LEU A 195 -4.88 -0.28 -20.62
C LEU A 195 -3.63 -1.07 -20.19
N ASP A 196 -3.02 -1.83 -21.10
CA ASP A 196 -1.80 -2.62 -20.83
C ASP A 196 -0.49 -1.82 -21.06
N SER A 197 -0.60 -0.61 -21.62
CA SER A 197 0.56 0.24 -21.90
C SER A 197 1.16 0.89 -20.66
N GLU A 198 2.49 0.81 -20.50
CA GLU A 198 3.23 1.47 -19.41
C GLU A 198 3.17 3.02 -19.47
N ASP A 199 2.77 3.58 -20.61
CA ASP A 199 2.61 5.01 -20.85
C ASP A 199 1.17 5.40 -21.22
N SER A 200 0.18 4.65 -20.70
CA SER A 200 -1.25 5.00 -20.82
C SER A 200 -1.58 6.39 -20.28
N SER A 201 -2.63 7.02 -20.82
CA SER A 201 -3.10 8.34 -20.38
C SER A 201 -3.38 8.39 -18.87
N TYR A 202 -3.92 7.31 -18.31
CA TYR A 202 -4.16 7.15 -16.88
C TYR A 202 -2.87 7.19 -16.03
N LEU A 203 -1.81 6.50 -16.48
CA LEU A 203 -0.52 6.54 -15.78
C LEU A 203 0.17 7.90 -15.93
N GLN A 204 0.02 8.55 -17.10
CA GLN A 204 0.50 9.91 -17.31
C GLN A 204 -0.20 10.91 -16.38
N GLU A 205 -1.53 10.81 -16.22
CA GLU A 205 -2.32 11.62 -15.29
C GLU A 205 -1.78 11.47 -13.86
N SER A 206 -1.55 10.24 -13.40
CA SER A 206 -0.98 9.96 -12.08
C SER A 206 0.43 10.55 -11.89
N ARG A 207 1.29 10.50 -12.93
CA ARG A 207 2.63 11.13 -12.90
C ARG A 207 2.51 12.66 -12.79
N LEU A 208 1.58 13.29 -13.52
CA LEU A 208 1.34 14.73 -13.47
C LEU A 208 0.76 15.18 -12.13
N LYS A 209 -0.25 14.48 -11.59
CA LYS A 209 -0.81 14.75 -10.25
C LYS A 209 0.27 14.73 -9.16
N ARG A 210 1.20 13.77 -9.21
CA ARG A 210 2.34 13.71 -8.28
C ARG A 210 3.29 14.91 -8.43
N LYS A 211 3.59 15.34 -9.66
CA LYS A 211 4.41 16.54 -9.90
C LYS A 211 3.70 17.81 -9.43
N MET A 212 2.41 17.93 -9.70
CA MET A 212 1.55 19.03 -9.26
C MET A 212 1.61 19.19 -7.73
N MET A 213 1.57 18.08 -6.99
CA MET A 213 1.62 18.14 -5.53
C MET A 213 2.98 18.58 -4.97
N ARG A 214 4.09 18.25 -5.66
CA ARG A 214 5.42 18.80 -5.31
C ARG A 214 5.51 20.31 -5.55
N ILE A 215 4.92 20.78 -6.64
CA ILE A 215 4.85 22.23 -6.93
C ILE A 215 4.02 22.94 -5.86
N PHE A 216 2.89 22.36 -5.46
CA PHE A 216 2.06 22.89 -4.38
C PHE A 216 2.82 22.98 -3.06
N GLN A 217 3.52 21.92 -2.65
CA GLN A 217 4.36 21.93 -1.44
C GLN A 217 5.43 23.05 -1.51
N ARG A 218 6.10 23.18 -2.66
CA ARG A 218 7.10 24.25 -2.85
C ARG A 218 6.49 25.65 -2.81
N LEU A 219 5.27 25.82 -3.32
CA LEU A 219 4.53 27.08 -3.24
C LEU A 219 4.15 27.41 -1.79
N CYS A 220 3.72 26.43 -1.00
CA CYS A 220 3.44 26.62 0.43
C CYS A 220 4.70 27.06 1.19
N GLU A 221 5.85 26.44 0.92
CA GLU A 221 7.15 26.84 1.50
C GLU A 221 7.51 28.29 1.15
N LEU A 222 7.41 28.67 -0.12
CA LEU A 222 7.75 30.02 -0.60
C LEU A 222 6.82 31.11 -0.06
N LYS A 223 5.55 30.76 0.17
CA LYS A 223 4.53 31.65 0.75
C LYS A 223 4.45 31.58 2.28
N GLN A 224 5.23 30.69 2.93
CA GLN A 224 5.19 30.43 4.37
C GLN A 224 3.78 30.06 4.86
N CYS A 225 3.04 29.29 4.07
CA CYS A 225 1.73 28.77 4.42
C CYS A 225 1.82 27.29 4.78
N SER A 226 0.85 26.81 5.57
CA SER A 226 0.72 25.38 5.85
C SER A 226 0.44 24.59 4.56
N SER A 227 0.88 23.33 4.49
CA SER A 227 0.57 22.42 3.38
C SER A 227 -0.82 21.78 3.49
N LEU A 228 -1.64 22.23 4.44
CA LEU A 228 -3.00 21.74 4.65
C LEU A 228 -3.89 22.18 3.47
N THR A 229 -4.67 21.23 2.99
CA THR A 229 -5.51 21.41 1.81
C THR A 229 -6.99 21.58 2.17
N GLY A 230 -7.33 21.51 3.46
CA GLY A 230 -8.71 21.63 3.95
C GLY A 230 -9.49 20.32 3.82
N ARG A 231 -8.81 19.19 3.69
CA ARG A 231 -9.45 17.88 3.55
C ARG A 231 -10.16 17.47 4.83
N VAL A 232 -11.22 16.68 4.70
CA VAL A 232 -12.00 16.22 5.86
C VAL A 232 -11.17 15.32 6.78
N ILE A 233 -10.20 14.58 6.24
CA ILE A 233 -9.24 13.81 7.05
C ILE A 233 -8.33 14.67 7.94
N GLU A 234 -8.12 15.95 7.59
CA GLU A 234 -7.31 16.89 8.37
C GLU A 234 -8.09 17.43 9.59
N GLN A 235 -9.42 17.30 9.59
CA GLN A 235 -10.26 17.74 10.70
C GLN A 235 -10.04 16.86 11.94
N ARG A 236 -9.81 17.54 13.07
CA ARG A 236 -9.58 16.91 14.36
C ARG A 236 -10.88 16.31 14.90
N ILE A 237 -10.85 15.01 15.18
CA ILE A 237 -11.94 14.31 15.87
C ILE A 237 -11.77 14.53 17.37
N ALA A 238 -12.72 15.21 18.01
CA ALA A 238 -12.79 15.28 19.47
C ALA A 238 -13.32 13.95 20.03
N TYR A 239 -12.79 13.50 21.17
CA TYR A 239 -13.27 12.29 21.85
C TYR A 239 -13.59 12.59 23.32
N ARG A 240 -14.83 12.29 23.72
CA ARG A 240 -15.36 12.51 25.08
C ARG A 240 -16.18 11.30 25.57
N GLY A 241 -15.86 10.09 25.10
CA GLY A 241 -16.65 8.89 25.39
C GLY A 241 -16.48 8.34 26.80
N THR A 242 -15.39 8.67 27.52
CA THR A 242 -15.17 8.20 28.90
C THR A 242 -15.36 9.31 29.92
N ARG A 243 -15.60 8.92 31.19
CA ARG A 243 -15.67 9.85 32.33
C ARG A 243 -14.32 10.45 32.73
N TYR A 244 -13.21 9.89 32.23
CA TYR A 244 -11.84 10.27 32.59
C TYR A 244 -11.23 11.18 31.51
N PRO A 245 -11.04 12.49 31.77
CA PRO A 245 -10.49 13.42 30.79
C PRO A 245 -9.07 13.04 30.31
N GLU A 246 -8.28 12.41 31.18
CA GLU A 246 -6.91 11.96 30.89
C GLU A 246 -6.89 10.89 29.80
N VAL A 247 -7.83 9.94 29.89
CA VAL A 247 -8.06 8.89 28.90
C VAL A 247 -8.56 9.51 27.61
N ASN A 248 -9.53 10.42 27.69
CA ASN A 248 -10.09 11.10 26.53
C ASN A 248 -9.01 11.84 25.72
N ARG A 249 -8.17 12.66 26.37
CA ARG A 249 -7.06 13.39 25.73
C ARG A 249 -6.00 12.45 25.13
N ARG A 250 -5.83 11.24 25.69
CA ARG A 250 -4.86 10.25 25.19
C ARG A 250 -5.40 9.57 23.92
N ILE A 251 -6.66 9.18 23.91
CA ILE A 251 -7.36 8.62 22.76
C ILE A 251 -7.45 9.66 21.64
N GLU A 252 -7.86 10.89 21.96
CA GLU A 252 -7.97 11.98 21.00
C GLU A 252 -6.63 12.28 20.30
N ARG A 253 -5.53 12.29 21.04
CA ARG A 253 -4.19 12.44 20.44
C ARG A 253 -3.77 11.24 19.60
N PHE A 254 -4.29 10.05 19.88
CA PHE A 254 -3.95 8.84 19.14
C PHE A 254 -4.67 8.78 17.79
N ILE A 255 -5.96 9.09 17.77
CA ILE A 255 -6.82 9.00 16.58
C ILE A 255 -6.58 10.11 15.56
N ASN A 256 -6.01 11.24 16.00
CA ASN A 256 -5.69 12.39 15.15
C ASN A 256 -4.25 12.36 14.61
N ARG A 257 -3.56 11.23 14.69
CA ARG A 257 -2.26 11.03 14.03
C ARG A 257 -2.46 10.76 12.53
N PRO A 258 -1.51 11.15 11.67
CA PRO A 258 -1.57 10.83 10.25
C PRO A 258 -1.63 9.30 10.06
N GLU A 259 -2.54 8.86 9.18
CA GLU A 259 -2.78 7.44 8.82
C GLU A 259 -3.16 6.48 9.95
N ALA A 260 -3.46 6.97 11.17
CA ALA A 260 -3.82 6.10 12.28
C ALA A 260 -5.23 5.51 12.14
N PHE A 261 -5.32 4.18 12.05
CA PHE A 261 -6.55 3.42 12.28
C PHE A 261 -6.30 2.41 13.41
N PRO A 262 -6.68 2.72 14.67
CA PRO A 262 -6.45 1.83 15.81
C PRO A 262 -7.06 0.45 15.59
N ASP A 263 -6.39 -0.57 16.09
CA ASP A 263 -7.06 -1.81 16.47
C ASP A 263 -7.62 -1.73 17.90
N TYR A 264 -8.39 -2.75 18.32
CA TYR A 264 -8.90 -2.83 19.69
C TYR A 264 -7.77 -2.86 20.73
N THR A 265 -6.66 -3.54 20.43
CA THR A 265 -5.53 -3.69 21.36
C THR A 265 -4.80 -2.37 21.58
N ASP A 266 -4.75 -1.50 20.58
CA ASP A 266 -4.14 -0.19 20.61
C ASP A 266 -4.93 0.72 21.53
N ILE A 267 -6.25 0.75 21.39
CA ILE A 267 -7.13 1.50 22.29
C ILE A 267 -7.01 1.00 23.73
N LEU A 268 -7.00 -0.33 23.93
CA LEU A 268 -6.81 -0.92 25.26
C LEU A 268 -5.45 -0.53 25.87
N LYS A 269 -4.36 -0.58 25.10
CA LYS A 269 -3.01 -0.15 25.55
C LYS A 269 -2.98 1.35 25.88
N VAL A 270 -3.68 2.18 25.11
CA VAL A 270 -3.79 3.63 25.35
C VAL A 270 -4.49 3.90 26.69
N ILE A 271 -5.58 3.18 26.97
CA ILE A 271 -6.33 3.27 28.24
C ILE A 271 -5.48 2.75 29.41
N GLN A 272 -4.83 1.60 29.28
CA GLN A 272 -3.94 1.05 30.31
C GLN A 272 -2.80 2.02 30.66
N LYS A 273 -2.16 2.61 29.63
CA LYS A 273 -1.09 3.60 29.83
C LYS A 273 -1.60 4.89 30.47
N ALA A 274 -2.82 5.32 30.16
CA ALA A 274 -3.44 6.48 30.79
C ALA A 274 -3.78 6.20 32.25
N SER A 275 -4.36 5.03 32.54
CA SER A 275 -4.70 4.56 33.89
C SER A 275 -3.48 4.46 34.79
N ALA A 276 -2.41 3.82 34.32
CA ALA A 276 -1.16 3.67 35.08
C ALA A 276 -0.44 5.01 35.33
N ARG A 277 -0.50 5.94 34.38
CA ARG A 277 0.17 7.25 34.50
C ARG A 277 -0.54 8.18 35.48
N HIS A 278 -1.86 8.12 35.52
CA HIS A 278 -2.69 9.01 36.35
C HIS A 278 -3.26 8.31 37.57
N SER A 279 -2.78 7.10 37.89
CA SER A 279 -3.18 6.29 39.05
C SER A 279 -4.70 6.21 39.22
N LEU A 280 -5.43 5.97 38.12
CA LEU A 280 -6.90 6.00 38.10
C LEU A 280 -7.56 4.80 38.82
N GLY A 281 -6.77 3.82 39.28
CA GLY A 281 -7.27 2.67 40.06
C GLY A 281 -8.22 1.75 39.30
N LEU A 282 -8.23 1.79 37.96
CA LEU A 282 -9.22 1.09 37.14
C LEU A 282 -8.96 -0.42 37.12
N ALA A 283 -10.00 -1.20 37.44
CA ALA A 283 -9.94 -2.66 37.35
C ALA A 283 -9.78 -3.11 35.89
N ARG A 284 -9.12 -4.24 35.66
CA ARG A 284 -8.87 -4.77 34.31
C ARG A 284 -10.14 -4.92 33.46
N ARG A 285 -11.21 -5.47 34.04
CA ARG A 285 -12.51 -5.64 33.36
C ARG A 285 -13.14 -4.31 32.96
N GLN A 286 -13.03 -3.29 33.79
CA GLN A 286 -13.54 -1.95 33.49
C GLN A 286 -12.76 -1.34 32.33
N MET A 287 -11.43 -1.48 32.31
CA MET A 287 -10.59 -1.00 31.20
C MET A 287 -10.92 -1.71 29.88
N GLU A 288 -11.17 -3.02 29.91
CA GLU A 288 -11.58 -3.80 28.74
C GLU A 288 -12.95 -3.34 28.20
N SER A 289 -13.94 -3.12 29.09
CA SER A 289 -15.24 -2.57 28.69
C SER A 289 -15.12 -1.19 28.08
N MET A 290 -14.40 -0.27 28.74
CA MET A 290 -14.17 1.08 28.23
C MET A 290 -13.44 1.05 26.88
N ALA A 291 -12.50 0.13 26.69
CA ALA A 291 -11.79 -0.01 25.42
C ALA A 291 -12.71 -0.48 24.29
N GLN A 292 -13.65 -1.38 24.55
CA GLN A 292 -14.62 -1.83 23.54
C GLN A 292 -15.54 -0.69 23.08
N ASP A 293 -16.09 0.06 24.04
CA ASP A 293 -16.97 1.19 23.75
C ASP A 293 -16.21 2.30 23.01
N ALA A 294 -15.03 2.66 23.51
CA ALA A 294 -14.15 3.63 22.87
C ALA A 294 -13.76 3.21 21.45
N PHE A 295 -13.40 1.95 21.25
CA PHE A 295 -13.01 1.42 19.95
C PHE A 295 -14.16 1.48 18.94
N ARG A 296 -15.39 1.13 19.34
CA ARG A 296 -16.56 1.23 18.47
C ARG A 296 -16.88 2.68 18.10
N GLU A 297 -16.91 3.58 19.07
CA GLU A 297 -17.22 5.00 18.83
C GLU A 297 -16.17 5.67 17.94
N VAL A 298 -14.89 5.49 18.27
CA VAL A 298 -13.77 6.01 17.47
C VAL A 298 -13.75 5.39 16.08
N GLY A 299 -13.97 4.08 15.96
CA GLY A 299 -13.99 3.37 14.68
C GLY A 299 -15.06 3.93 13.75
N ASN A 300 -16.28 4.14 14.26
CA ASN A 300 -17.37 4.74 13.51
C ASN A 300 -17.02 6.15 13.03
N ARG A 301 -16.48 7.01 13.91
CA ARG A 301 -16.09 8.38 13.54
C ARG A 301 -14.95 8.42 12.52
N LEU A 302 -13.97 7.52 12.63
CA LEU A 302 -12.88 7.41 11.66
C LEU A 302 -13.37 6.92 10.30
N GLN A 303 -14.29 5.96 10.27
CA GLN A 303 -14.92 5.50 9.03
C GLN A 303 -15.76 6.59 8.39
N GLU A 304 -16.60 7.29 9.16
CA GLU A 304 -17.42 8.41 8.69
C GLU A 304 -16.55 9.54 8.12
N ARG A 305 -15.48 9.93 8.83
CA ARG A 305 -14.52 10.93 8.32
C ARG A 305 -13.89 10.51 7.00
N ARG A 306 -13.47 9.25 6.86
CA ARG A 306 -12.92 8.71 5.60
C ARG A 306 -13.97 8.64 4.50
N HIS A 307 -15.20 8.29 4.83
CA HIS A 307 -16.30 8.24 3.88
C HIS A 307 -16.65 9.63 3.36
N LEU A 308 -16.77 10.62 4.24
CA LEU A 308 -16.97 12.02 3.85
C LEU A 308 -15.81 12.56 3.02
N ASP A 309 -14.57 12.24 3.38
CA ASP A 309 -13.38 12.61 2.60
C ASP A 309 -13.41 12.03 1.19
N LEU A 310 -13.87 10.77 1.05
CA LEU A 310 -14.11 10.18 -0.26
C LEU A 310 -15.20 10.97 -1.00
N VAL A 311 -16.40 11.10 -0.43
CA VAL A 311 -17.55 11.72 -1.10
C VAL A 311 -17.26 13.16 -1.55
N TYR A 312 -16.60 13.98 -0.73
CA TYR A 312 -16.30 15.37 -1.08
C TYR A 312 -15.14 15.54 -2.07
N ASN A 313 -14.26 14.55 -2.19
CA ASN A 313 -13.07 14.63 -3.06
C ASN A 313 -13.09 13.53 -4.14
N PHE A 314 -14.26 12.96 -4.44
CA PHE A 314 -14.40 11.89 -5.41
C PHE A 314 -14.52 12.45 -6.82
N GLY A 315 -13.87 11.77 -7.78
CA GLY A 315 -14.05 12.02 -9.20
C GLY A 315 -13.25 13.21 -9.74
N SER A 316 -13.83 13.89 -10.73
CA SER A 316 -13.24 15.02 -11.45
C SER A 316 -14.34 15.98 -11.94
N HIS A 317 -13.95 16.97 -12.76
CA HIS A 317 -14.87 17.90 -13.41
C HIS A 317 -15.97 17.23 -14.23
N LEU A 318 -15.77 15.98 -14.66
CA LEU A 318 -16.76 15.18 -15.39
C LEU A 318 -17.88 14.65 -14.50
N THR A 319 -17.62 14.47 -13.21
CA THR A 319 -18.57 13.89 -12.24
C THR A 319 -19.16 14.92 -11.28
N ASP A 320 -18.64 16.15 -11.25
CA ASP A 320 -19.08 17.22 -10.34
C ASP A 320 -20.57 17.59 -10.49
N GLN A 321 -21.15 17.35 -11.67
CA GLN A 321 -22.55 17.64 -11.97
C GLN A 321 -23.49 16.46 -11.68
N TYR A 322 -22.98 15.37 -11.12
CA TYR A 322 -23.79 14.19 -10.80
C TYR A 322 -24.95 14.53 -9.86
N ARG A 323 -26.16 14.12 -10.26
CA ARG A 323 -27.37 14.22 -9.46
C ARG A 323 -28.06 12.86 -9.44
N PRO A 324 -28.43 12.32 -8.25
CA PRO A 324 -29.12 11.03 -8.18
C PRO A 324 -30.44 10.99 -8.98
N GLY A 325 -31.12 12.12 -9.13
CA GLY A 325 -32.38 12.21 -9.88
C GLY A 325 -32.24 12.22 -11.41
N THR A 326 -31.02 12.33 -11.95
CA THR A 326 -30.78 12.31 -13.40
C THR A 326 -30.33 10.93 -13.91
N ASP A 327 -30.50 9.88 -13.10
CA ASP A 327 -30.17 8.51 -13.49
C ASP A 327 -31.11 8.01 -14.61
N PRO A 328 -30.57 7.63 -15.80
CA PRO A 328 -31.38 7.10 -16.90
C PRO A 328 -32.22 5.87 -16.54
N ALA A 329 -31.79 5.09 -15.55
CA ALA A 329 -32.52 3.91 -15.10
C ALA A 329 -33.84 4.24 -14.37
N LEU A 330 -34.09 5.50 -14.03
CA LEU A 330 -35.39 5.94 -13.49
C LEU A 330 -36.46 6.06 -14.58
N VAL A 331 -36.05 6.37 -15.81
CA VAL A 331 -36.96 6.54 -16.95
C VAL A 331 -37.07 5.25 -17.76
N ASP A 332 -35.96 4.53 -17.94
CA ASP A 332 -35.92 3.29 -18.72
C ASP A 332 -36.12 2.03 -17.83
N PRO A 333 -37.28 1.33 -17.94
CA PRO A 333 -37.56 0.14 -17.16
C PRO A 333 -36.73 -1.08 -17.57
N GLU A 334 -36.27 -1.17 -18.82
CA GLU A 334 -35.44 -2.28 -19.30
C GLU A 334 -34.04 -2.16 -18.71
N LEU A 335 -33.45 -0.96 -18.76
CA LEU A 335 -32.19 -0.65 -18.09
C LEU A 335 -32.31 -0.93 -16.58
N ALA A 336 -33.38 -0.48 -15.92
CA ALA A 336 -33.62 -0.75 -14.50
C ALA A 336 -33.69 -2.26 -14.18
N LYS A 337 -34.33 -3.05 -15.05
CA LYS A 337 -34.42 -4.51 -14.90
C LYS A 337 -33.05 -5.16 -15.07
N ARG A 338 -32.24 -4.70 -16.03
CA ARG A 338 -30.86 -5.17 -16.22
C ARG A 338 -29.98 -4.83 -15.02
N LEU A 339 -30.03 -3.61 -14.51
CA LEU A 339 -29.25 -3.19 -13.33
C LEU A 339 -29.66 -3.98 -12.06
N ARG A 340 -30.95 -4.29 -11.89
CA ARG A 340 -31.42 -5.18 -10.82
C ARG A 340 -30.80 -6.58 -10.92
N LYS A 341 -30.78 -7.18 -12.12
CA LYS A 341 -30.10 -8.48 -12.35
C LYS A 341 -28.60 -8.39 -12.07
N ASN A 342 -27.94 -7.33 -12.55
CA ASN A 342 -26.51 -7.10 -12.30
C ASN A 342 -26.22 -6.99 -10.80
N ARG A 343 -27.10 -6.32 -10.03
CA ARG A 343 -26.96 -6.19 -8.58
C ARG A 343 -27.03 -7.55 -7.88
N THR A 344 -27.98 -8.41 -8.24
CA THR A 344 -28.07 -9.77 -7.68
C THR A 344 -26.80 -10.56 -7.96
N VAL A 345 -26.33 -10.58 -9.21
CA VAL A 345 -25.09 -11.27 -9.59
C VAL A 345 -23.88 -10.72 -8.83
N ALA A 346 -23.77 -9.40 -8.68
CA ALA A 346 -22.67 -8.77 -7.96
C ALA A 346 -22.63 -9.18 -6.48
N LEU A 347 -23.79 -9.20 -5.80
CA LEU A 347 -23.88 -9.63 -4.41
C LEU A 347 -23.48 -11.10 -4.25
N THR A 348 -24.03 -11.99 -5.08
CA THR A 348 -23.69 -13.41 -5.06
C THR A 348 -22.20 -13.66 -5.33
N ARG A 349 -21.59 -12.90 -6.25
CA ARG A 349 -20.15 -13.01 -6.52
C ARG A 349 -19.29 -12.55 -5.35
N LEU A 350 -19.65 -11.43 -4.70
CA LEU A 350 -18.93 -10.94 -3.53
C LEU A 350 -19.01 -11.97 -2.38
N ASP A 351 -20.20 -12.46 -2.08
CA ASP A 351 -20.39 -13.48 -1.04
C ASP A 351 -19.65 -14.78 -1.38
N GLY A 352 -19.65 -15.19 -2.66
CA GLY A 352 -18.91 -16.35 -3.14
C GLY A 352 -17.40 -16.26 -2.92
N VAL A 353 -16.79 -15.10 -3.17
CA VAL A 353 -15.36 -14.88 -2.91
C VAL A 353 -15.06 -14.92 -1.42
N ILE A 354 -15.88 -14.28 -0.58
CA ILE A 354 -15.69 -14.29 0.87
C ILE A 354 -15.81 -15.72 1.42
N ALA A 355 -16.84 -16.46 1.00
CA ALA A 355 -17.04 -17.84 1.42
C ALA A 355 -15.90 -18.76 0.95
N HIS A 356 -15.44 -18.60 -0.29
CA HIS A 356 -14.32 -19.36 -0.82
C HIS A 356 -13.06 -19.19 0.05
N TYR A 357 -12.67 -17.95 0.35
CA TYR A 357 -11.48 -17.72 1.19
C TYR A 357 -11.68 -18.13 2.66
N ALA A 358 -12.91 -18.08 3.19
CA ALA A 358 -13.21 -18.62 4.50
C ALA A 358 -13.02 -20.15 4.54
N GLN A 359 -13.50 -20.86 3.52
CA GLN A 359 -13.33 -22.31 3.41
C GLN A 359 -11.85 -22.70 3.26
N LEU A 360 -11.08 -22.00 2.43
CA LEU A 360 -9.64 -22.26 2.30
C LEU A 360 -8.90 -22.07 3.64
N GLN A 361 -9.34 -21.11 4.46
CA GLN A 361 -8.77 -20.92 5.79
C GLN A 361 -9.11 -22.10 6.71
N ASP A 362 -10.35 -22.56 6.71
CA ASP A 362 -10.80 -23.71 7.52
C ASP A 362 -10.04 -24.99 7.14
N GLU A 363 -9.93 -25.29 5.84
CA GLU A 363 -9.19 -26.45 5.32
C GLU A 363 -7.71 -26.41 5.73
N SER A 364 -7.07 -25.23 5.62
CA SER A 364 -5.68 -25.05 6.04
C SER A 364 -5.48 -25.25 7.55
N GLU A 365 -6.40 -24.75 8.38
CA GLU A 365 -6.37 -24.96 9.83
C GLU A 365 -6.60 -26.43 10.21
N GLU A 366 -7.48 -27.14 9.50
CA GLU A 366 -7.73 -28.56 9.70
C GLU A 366 -6.51 -29.41 9.33
N GLU A 367 -5.87 -29.13 8.19
CA GLU A 367 -4.61 -29.76 7.81
C GLU A 367 -3.52 -29.53 8.87
N GLU A 368 -3.37 -28.31 9.37
CA GLU A 368 -2.37 -27.99 10.40
C GLU A 368 -2.65 -28.75 11.71
N ARG A 369 -3.93 -28.83 12.10
CA ARG A 369 -4.37 -29.63 13.25
C ARG A 369 -4.09 -31.12 13.04
N GLY A 370 -4.32 -31.64 11.84
CA GLY A 370 -4.00 -33.01 11.45
C GLY A 370 -2.51 -33.32 11.56
N ARG A 371 -1.65 -32.44 11.01
CA ARG A 371 -0.18 -32.56 11.11
C ARG A 371 0.30 -32.51 12.57
N LYS A 372 -0.26 -31.61 13.39
CA LYS A 372 0.04 -31.52 14.84
C LYS A 372 -0.38 -32.79 15.60
N ARG A 373 -1.51 -33.41 15.23
CA ARG A 373 -1.95 -34.69 15.82
C ARG A 373 -1.04 -35.84 15.42
N ALA A 374 -0.69 -35.96 14.14
CA ALA A 374 0.24 -36.98 13.65
C ALA A 374 1.63 -36.86 14.30
N ALA A 375 2.16 -35.63 14.42
CA ALA A 375 3.44 -35.37 15.09
C ALA A 375 3.41 -35.75 16.57
N ARG A 376 2.28 -35.55 17.27
CA ARG A 376 2.12 -35.98 18.67
C ARG A 376 2.04 -37.49 18.82
N GLN A 377 1.41 -38.19 17.88
CA GLN A 377 1.33 -39.66 17.88
C GLN A 377 2.70 -40.30 17.60
N GLN A 378 3.53 -39.67 16.76
CA GLN A 378 4.89 -40.12 16.48
C GLN A 378 5.89 -39.80 17.60
N ALA A 379 5.59 -38.82 18.47
CA ALA A 379 6.46 -38.42 19.59
C ALA A 379 6.15 -39.14 20.92
N ALA A 380 5.19 -40.06 20.96
CA ALA A 380 4.93 -40.88 22.14
C ALA A 380 6.02 -41.98 22.25
N PRO A 381 6.80 -42.03 23.35
CA PRO A 381 7.79 -43.09 23.51
C PRO A 381 7.07 -44.42 23.72
N GLY A 382 7.43 -45.43 22.92
CA GLY A 382 6.94 -46.80 23.09
C GLY A 382 7.26 -47.32 24.50
N PRO A 383 6.40 -48.18 25.07
CA PRO A 383 6.61 -48.69 26.42
C PRO A 383 7.91 -49.50 26.42
N THR A 384 8.86 -49.09 27.25
CA THR A 384 10.06 -49.88 27.55
C THR A 384 9.60 -51.20 28.15
N GLY A 385 9.68 -52.27 27.36
CA GLY A 385 9.41 -53.63 27.82
C GLY A 385 10.41 -54.00 28.91
N GLY A 386 9.96 -54.00 30.15
CA GLY A 386 10.60 -54.77 31.21
C GLY A 386 10.16 -56.21 31.08
N SER A 387 11.09 -57.09 30.71
CA SER A 387 10.90 -58.54 30.84
C SER A 387 11.26 -58.99 32.26
N PRO A 388 10.59 -60.03 32.78
CA PRO A 388 10.54 -60.40 34.20
C PRO A 388 11.84 -60.99 34.77
#